data_AF-A0A4S9L1Y3-F1
#
_entry.id   AF-A0A4S9L1Y3-F1
#
_cell.length_a   1.000
_cell.length_b   1.000
_cell.length_c   1.000
_cell.angle_alpha   90.00
_cell.angle_beta   90.00
_cell.angle_gamma   90.00
#
_symmetry.space_group_name_H-M   'P 1'
#
loop_
_entity.id
_entity.type
_entity.pdbx_description
1 polymer ?
#
loop_
_entity_poly.entity_id
_entity_poly.type
_entity_poly.pdbx_seq_one_letter_code
_entity_poly.pdbx_strand_id
1 'polypeptide(L)'
;MPDLMEDMFDNESVDKCSSDMQFDAPTMTSYATDPEMLEPTTTVVLMVEKPISGYERLEIKLRQNSSLGKLASLLRTKFDYAEKHVLQTGDLDEWKIIFDTDTPASLNLEDRAQLRFVRSDIEPLDASKLL
;
A
#
# COMPACT_ATOMS: atom_id res chain seq x y z
N MET A 1 -39.96 -55.88 -22.95
CA MET A 1 -40.92 -56.70 -22.18
C MET A 1 -40.40 -56.76 -20.75
N PRO A 2 -41.31 -56.68 -19.77
CA PRO A 2 -41.38 -55.69 -18.71
C PRO A 2 -40.96 -56.33 -17.37
N ASP A 3 -40.91 -55.64 -16.24
CA ASP A 3 -42.00 -55.50 -15.25
C ASP A 3 -41.36 -54.72 -14.08
N LEU A 4 -41.84 -53.60 -13.55
CA LEU A 4 -43.16 -53.22 -13.03
C LEU A 4 -43.66 -54.15 -11.92
N MET A 5 -43.49 -53.70 -10.68
CA MET A 5 -44.41 -53.82 -9.52
C MET A 5 -43.70 -53.14 -8.32
N GLU A 6 -44.09 -51.96 -7.85
CA GLU A 6 -45.26 -51.64 -7.01
C GLU A 6 -45.26 -52.39 -5.66
N ASP A 7 -45.01 -51.64 -4.59
CA ASP A 7 -45.54 -51.87 -3.24
C ASP A 7 -45.48 -50.50 -2.52
N MET A 8 -46.52 -49.65 -2.63
CA MET A 8 -47.73 -49.60 -1.80
C MET A 8 -47.45 -49.51 -0.30
N PHE A 9 -47.24 -48.30 0.22
CA PHE A 9 -47.72 -47.96 1.56
C PHE A 9 -48.22 -46.52 1.57
N ASP A 10 -49.53 -46.38 1.38
CA ASP A 10 -50.29 -45.19 1.74
C ASP A 10 -50.28 -45.03 3.26
N ASN A 11 -49.85 -43.88 3.76
CA ASN A 11 -50.25 -43.43 5.08
C ASN A 11 -50.55 -41.93 5.04
N GLU A 12 -51.82 -41.65 4.76
CA GLU A 12 -52.47 -40.37 4.98
C GLU A 12 -52.45 -40.04 6.48
N SER A 13 -51.85 -38.92 6.85
CA SER A 13 -52.28 -38.17 8.02
C SER A 13 -52.16 -36.68 7.73
N VAL A 14 -53.25 -36.13 7.21
CA VAL A 14 -53.48 -34.69 7.13
C VAL A 14 -53.89 -34.22 8.53
N ASP A 15 -53.01 -33.49 9.21
CA ASP A 15 -53.43 -32.59 10.28
C ASP A 15 -52.90 -31.20 10.02
N LYS A 16 -53.83 -30.35 9.58
CA LYS A 16 -53.70 -28.90 9.50
C LYS A 16 -53.92 -28.34 10.90
N CYS A 17 -52.94 -27.62 11.46
CA CYS A 17 -53.26 -26.46 12.30
C CYS A 17 -52.13 -25.42 12.25
N SER A 18 -52.58 -24.18 12.06
CA SER A 18 -51.83 -22.95 11.84
C SER A 18 -51.13 -22.44 13.09
N SER A 19 -49.90 -21.92 12.96
CA SER A 19 -49.45 -20.76 13.73
C SER A 19 -48.23 -20.12 13.05
N ASP A 20 -48.40 -18.86 12.65
CA ASP A 20 -47.36 -17.94 12.19
C ASP A 20 -46.17 -17.90 13.17
N MET A 21 -44.96 -18.11 12.63
CA MET A 21 -43.74 -17.51 13.16
C MET A 21 -42.89 -17.07 11.98
N GLN A 22 -42.91 -15.76 11.72
CA GLN A 22 -41.88 -15.08 10.93
C GLN A 22 -40.51 -15.45 11.49
N PHE A 23 -39.64 -15.98 10.63
CA PHE A 23 -38.21 -15.75 10.75
C PHE A 23 -37.71 -15.29 9.39
N ASP A 24 -37.22 -14.06 9.37
CA ASP A 24 -36.66 -13.37 8.22
C ASP A 24 -35.63 -14.28 7.52
N ALA A 25 -35.78 -14.43 6.21
CA ALA A 25 -34.74 -15.03 5.39
C ALA A 25 -33.44 -14.23 5.62
N PRO A 26 -32.32 -14.84 6.01
CA PRO A 26 -31.06 -14.13 5.99
C PRO A 26 -30.77 -13.88 4.52
N THR A 27 -30.95 -12.64 4.10
CA THR A 27 -30.30 -12.06 2.94
C THR A 27 -28.84 -12.47 3.04
N MET A 28 -28.44 -13.49 2.28
CA MET A 28 -27.04 -13.83 2.07
C MET A 28 -26.45 -12.61 1.38
N THR A 29 -25.87 -11.76 2.22
CA THR A 29 -24.97 -10.67 1.90
C THR A 29 -24.17 -11.11 0.70
N SER A 30 -24.46 -10.47 -0.45
CA SER A 30 -23.57 -10.52 -1.59
C SER A 30 -22.18 -10.28 -1.04
N TYR A 31 -21.26 -11.22 -1.26
CA TYR A 31 -19.86 -11.05 -0.95
C TYR A 31 -19.48 -9.65 -1.45
N ALA A 32 -19.27 -8.73 -0.50
CA ALA A 32 -18.48 -7.56 -0.77
C ALA A 32 -17.12 -8.14 -1.09
N THR A 33 -16.90 -8.46 -2.36
CA THR A 33 -15.57 -8.40 -2.93
C THR A 33 -15.26 -6.91 -2.84
N ASP A 34 -14.79 -6.48 -1.67
CA ASP A 34 -14.08 -5.23 -1.57
C ASP A 34 -12.91 -5.48 -2.52
N PRO A 35 -12.87 -4.86 -3.71
CA PRO A 35 -11.66 -4.95 -4.50
C PRO A 35 -10.66 -4.27 -3.59
N GLU A 36 -9.78 -5.04 -2.96
CA GLU A 36 -8.66 -4.54 -2.19
C GLU A 36 -7.97 -3.52 -3.11
N MET A 37 -8.33 -2.26 -2.93
CA MET A 37 -8.12 -1.25 -3.95
C MET A 37 -6.65 -0.89 -3.77
N LEU A 38 -5.80 -1.68 -4.44
CA LEU A 38 -4.36 -1.63 -4.27
C LEU A 38 -3.96 -0.16 -4.37
N GLU A 39 -3.43 0.37 -3.28
CA GLU A 39 -3.04 1.78 -3.24
C GLU A 39 -2.14 2.06 -4.46
N PRO A 40 -2.39 3.15 -5.21
CA PRO A 40 -1.60 3.47 -6.37
C PRO A 40 -0.10 3.46 -6.02
N THR A 41 0.70 2.88 -6.90
CA THR A 41 2.15 2.77 -6.69
C THR A 41 2.92 3.39 -7.85
N THR A 42 4.14 3.84 -7.58
CA THR A 42 5.10 4.29 -8.59
C THR A 42 6.44 3.59 -8.36
N THR A 43 7.17 3.30 -9.43
CA THR A 43 8.54 2.82 -9.34
C THR A 43 9.47 4.03 -9.41
N VAL A 44 10.49 4.10 -8.58
CA VAL A 44 11.49 5.17 -8.65
C VAL A 44 12.90 4.59 -8.71
N VAL A 45 13.81 5.33 -9.32
CA VAL A 45 15.24 5.01 -9.38
C VAL A 45 15.95 5.78 -8.27
N LEU A 46 16.30 5.09 -7.19
CA LEU A 46 17.03 5.65 -6.07
C LEU A 46 18.55 5.52 -6.28
N MET A 47 19.25 6.65 -6.31
CA MET A 47 20.71 6.73 -6.31
C MET A 47 21.20 6.94 -4.87
N VAL A 48 21.80 5.93 -4.27
CA VAL A 48 22.36 5.97 -2.92
C VAL A 48 23.84 6.33 -3.01
N GLU A 49 24.24 7.45 -2.41
CA GLU A 49 25.65 7.82 -2.32
C GLU A 49 26.41 6.80 -1.46
N LYS A 50 27.58 6.39 -1.94
CA LYS A 50 28.54 5.54 -1.23
C LYS A 50 29.79 6.35 -0.92
N PRO A 51 30.43 6.15 0.25
CA PRO A 51 31.59 6.94 0.65
C PRO A 51 32.79 6.87 -0.31
N ILE A 52 32.94 5.77 -1.08
CA ILE A 52 34.14 5.50 -1.89
C ILE A 52 33.81 5.24 -3.36
N SER A 53 32.67 4.61 -3.66
CA SER A 53 32.37 4.06 -4.99
C SER A 53 31.32 4.85 -5.79
N GLY A 54 31.06 6.10 -5.41
CA GLY A 54 30.10 6.95 -6.11
C GLY A 54 28.67 6.60 -5.70
N TYR A 55 27.85 6.08 -6.62
CA TYR A 55 26.43 5.81 -6.36
C TYR A 55 26.04 4.34 -6.56
N GLU A 56 25.20 3.81 -5.66
CA GLU A 56 24.40 2.61 -5.90
C GLU A 56 23.08 2.99 -6.56
N ARG A 57 22.69 2.27 -7.61
CA ARG A 57 21.36 2.40 -8.20
C ARG A 57 20.45 1.30 -7.68
N LEU A 58 19.31 1.69 -7.11
CA LEU A 58 18.24 0.82 -6.65
C LEU A 58 16.94 1.17 -7.37
N GLU A 59 16.16 0.19 -7.78
CA GLU A 59 14.78 0.40 -8.24
C GLU A 59 13.83 -0.04 -7.13
N ILE A 60 13.00 0.89 -6.66
CA ILE A 60 12.09 0.65 -5.54
C ILE A 60 10.67 1.03 -5.92
N LYS A 61 9.70 0.27 -5.41
CA LYS A 61 8.28 0.51 -5.61
C LYS A 61 7.71 1.18 -4.37
N LEU A 62 7.09 2.34 -4.55
CA LEU A 62 6.54 3.17 -3.49
C LEU A 62 5.02 3.29 -3.62
N ARG A 63 4.32 3.35 -2.49
CA ARG A 63 2.90 3.73 -2.46
C ARG A 63 2.81 5.24 -2.64
N GLN A 64 1.91 5.69 -3.50
CA GLN A 64 1.75 7.11 -3.89
C GLN A 64 1.48 8.02 -2.69
N ASN A 65 0.82 7.51 -1.64
CA ASN A 65 0.48 8.25 -0.43
C ASN A 65 1.41 7.94 0.76
N SER A 66 2.47 7.16 0.56
CA SER A 66 3.42 6.88 1.64
C SER A 66 4.38 8.05 1.85
N SER A 67 4.60 8.42 3.12
CA SER A 67 5.60 9.41 3.50
C SER A 67 7.00 8.95 3.10
N LEU A 68 7.73 9.84 2.42
CA LEU A 68 9.12 9.63 2.01
C LEU A 68 10.08 9.72 3.18
N GLY A 69 9.69 10.33 4.31
CA GLY A 69 10.44 10.28 5.57
C GLY A 69 10.62 8.85 6.10
N LYS A 70 9.63 7.97 5.89
CA LYS A 70 9.78 6.53 6.21
C LYS A 70 10.86 5.86 5.38
N LEU A 71 10.94 6.19 4.08
CA LEU A 71 11.99 5.72 3.19
C LEU A 71 13.36 6.26 3.63
N ALA A 72 13.47 7.57 3.90
CA ALA A 72 14.70 8.18 4.38
C ALA A 72 15.21 7.53 5.66
N SER A 73 14.33 7.33 6.65
CA SER A 73 14.66 6.64 7.91
C SER A 73 15.15 5.22 7.66
N LEU A 74 14.44 4.44 6.82
CA LEU A 74 14.84 3.09 6.46
C LEU A 74 16.23 3.05 5.81
N LEU A 75 16.54 4.00 4.92
CA LEU A 75 17.86 4.08 4.27
C LEU A 75 18.95 4.42 5.29
N ARG A 76 18.71 5.34 6.23
CA ARG A 76 19.66 5.66 7.32
C ARG A 76 19.91 4.45 8.23
N THR A 77 18.88 3.66 8.52
CA THR A 77 19.04 2.42 9.30
C THR A 77 19.77 1.33 8.53
N LYS A 78 19.61 1.30 7.20
CA LYS A 78 20.27 0.30 6.34
C LYS A 78 21.74 0.64 6.06
N PHE A 79 22.09 1.93 6.04
CA PHE A 79 23.41 2.42 5.70
C PHE A 79 24.01 3.21 6.88
N ASP A 80 24.86 2.57 7.67
CA ASP A 80 25.42 3.15 8.91
C ASP A 80 26.15 4.49 8.71
N TYR A 81 26.72 4.70 7.52
CA TYR A 81 27.42 5.94 7.17
C TYR A 81 26.48 7.10 6.78
N ALA A 82 25.17 6.84 6.72
CA ALA A 82 24.20 7.72 6.08
C ALA A 82 23.39 8.57 7.05
N GLU A 83 23.80 8.70 8.32
CA GLU A 83 23.11 9.48 9.35
C GLU A 83 22.74 10.91 8.88
N LYS A 84 23.66 11.58 8.18
CA LYS A 84 23.48 12.94 7.64
C LYS A 84 22.94 12.97 6.20
N HIS A 85 22.48 11.85 5.66
CA HIS A 85 21.95 11.81 4.30
C HIS A 85 20.49 12.26 4.25
N VAL A 86 20.14 12.93 3.16
CA VAL A 86 18.78 13.41 2.87
C VAL A 86 18.33 12.87 1.52
N LEU A 87 17.02 12.74 1.36
CA LEU A 87 16.42 12.48 0.05
C LEU A 87 16.33 13.77 -0.74
N GLN A 88 16.64 13.68 -2.03
CA GLN A 88 16.52 14.77 -2.98
C GLN A 88 15.79 14.29 -4.24
N THR A 89 15.01 15.20 -4.83
CA THR A 89 14.35 15.04 -6.12
C THR A 89 14.68 16.22 -7.02
N GLY A 90 14.63 16.04 -8.32
CA GLY A 90 14.88 17.08 -9.30
C GLY A 90 15.62 16.56 -10.53
N ASP A 91 16.07 17.51 -11.34
CA ASP A 91 16.80 17.25 -12.58
C ASP A 91 18.26 17.68 -12.45
N LEU A 92 19.05 17.42 -13.51
CA LEU A 92 20.51 17.57 -13.54
C LEU A 92 21.02 18.89 -12.95
N ASP A 93 20.27 19.98 -13.09
CA ASP A 93 20.68 21.32 -12.68
C ASP A 93 20.08 21.81 -11.35
N GLU A 94 19.02 21.16 -10.83
CA GLU A 94 18.32 21.63 -9.62
C GLU A 94 17.80 20.47 -8.76
N TRP A 95 18.54 20.15 -7.69
CA TRP A 95 18.14 19.15 -6.68
C TRP A 95 17.50 19.83 -5.48
N LYS A 96 16.31 19.37 -5.10
CA LYS A 96 15.53 19.88 -3.96
C LYS A 96 15.44 18.82 -2.88
N ILE A 97 15.61 19.22 -1.63
CA ILE A 97 15.45 18.34 -0.48
C ILE A 97 13.98 17.94 -0.39
N ILE A 98 13.74 16.64 -0.20
CA ILE A 98 12.43 16.07 0.09
C ILE A 98 12.22 16.09 1.60
N PHE A 99 11.09 16.62 2.03
CA PHE A 99 10.70 16.64 3.43
C PHE A 99 10.08 15.30 3.85
N ASP A 100 10.16 14.99 5.14
CA ASP A 100 9.66 13.72 5.68
C ASP A 100 8.16 13.51 5.43
N THR A 101 7.39 14.60 5.37
CA THR A 101 5.94 14.58 5.11
C THR A 101 5.58 14.42 3.65
N ASP A 102 6.52 14.63 2.72
CA ASP A 102 6.25 14.52 1.30
C ASP A 102 5.90 13.08 0.91
N THR A 103 5.08 12.95 -0.12
CA THR A 103 4.70 11.65 -0.70
C THR A 103 5.04 11.64 -2.19
N PRO A 104 5.15 10.46 -2.82
CA PRO A 104 5.31 10.41 -4.26
C PRO A 104 4.23 11.18 -5.03
N ALA A 105 2.99 11.17 -4.54
CA ALA A 105 1.88 11.89 -5.15
C ALA A 105 2.01 13.41 -4.98
N SER A 106 2.41 13.91 -3.80
CA SER A 106 2.55 15.36 -3.57
C SER A 106 3.66 15.97 -4.42
N LEU A 107 4.68 15.18 -4.74
CA LEU A 107 5.80 15.55 -5.60
C LEU A 107 5.56 15.24 -7.09
N ASN A 108 4.40 14.68 -7.44
CA ASN A 108 4.08 14.20 -8.79
C ASN A 108 5.19 13.31 -9.38
N LEU A 109 5.73 12.37 -8.59
CA LEU A 109 6.80 11.48 -9.06
C LEU A 109 6.30 10.58 -10.19
N GLU A 110 6.86 10.79 -11.37
CA GLU A 110 6.64 9.95 -12.53
C GLU A 110 7.23 8.54 -12.34
N ASP A 111 6.78 7.59 -13.15
CA ASP A 111 7.38 6.27 -13.15
C ASP A 111 8.85 6.35 -13.57
N ARG A 112 9.70 5.73 -12.77
CA ARG A 112 11.16 5.73 -12.85
C ARG A 112 11.81 7.10 -12.65
N ALA A 113 11.12 8.04 -12.00
CA ALA A 113 11.72 9.28 -11.54
C ALA A 113 12.97 9.01 -10.70
N GLN A 114 14.00 9.86 -10.85
CA GLN A 114 15.26 9.70 -10.13
C GLN A 114 15.21 10.41 -8.78
N LEU A 115 15.48 9.68 -7.71
CA LEU A 115 15.73 10.21 -6.38
C LEU A 115 17.19 10.03 -6.01
N ARG A 116 17.74 10.93 -5.21
CA ARG A 116 19.10 10.80 -4.65
C ARG A 116 19.04 10.73 -3.14
N PHE A 117 19.87 9.88 -2.56
CA PHE A 117 20.11 9.83 -1.13
C PHE A 117 21.57 10.13 -0.89
N VAL A 118 21.84 11.40 -0.54
CA VAL A 118 23.18 11.98 -0.50
C VAL A 118 23.42 12.65 0.83
N ARG A 119 24.69 12.75 1.23
CA ARG A 119 25.09 13.51 2.39
C ARG A 119 24.71 14.98 2.20
N SER A 120 24.05 15.54 3.21
CA SER A 120 23.82 16.97 3.29
C SER A 120 24.46 17.49 4.57
N ASP A 121 25.26 18.55 4.46
CA ASP A 121 25.76 19.29 5.62
C ASP A 121 24.76 20.36 6.09
N ILE A 122 23.57 20.42 5.47
CA ILE A 122 22.47 21.28 5.92
C ILE A 122 21.87 20.66 7.18
N GLU A 123 22.14 21.27 8.33
CA GLU A 123 21.47 20.92 9.57
C GLU A 123 19.98 21.29 9.47
N PRO A 124 19.06 20.39 9.85
CA PRO A 124 17.64 20.74 9.94
C PRO A 124 17.49 21.89 10.92
N LEU A 125 17.00 23.02 10.42
CA LEU A 125 16.76 24.21 11.22
C LEU A 125 15.61 23.91 12.20
N ASP A 126 15.94 23.85 13.48
CA ASP A 126 14.96 23.71 14.55
C ASP A 126 14.12 25.00 14.65
N ALA A 127 12.97 25.00 14.01
CA ALA A 127 12.05 26.14 13.97
C ALA A 127 11.50 26.51 15.35
N SER A 128 11.61 25.64 16.36
CA SER A 128 11.25 25.99 17.75
C SER A 128 12.17 27.07 18.34
N LYS A 129 13.34 27.31 17.72
CA LYS A 129 14.29 28.36 18.12
C LYS A 129 14.05 29.70 17.40
N LEU A 130 13.06 29.77 16.51
CA LEU A 130 12.73 30.97 15.72
C LEU A 130 11.55 31.77 16.30
N LEU A 131 10.98 31.33 17.43
CA LEU A 131 9.83 31.95 18.11
C LEU A 131 10.22 32.49 19.49
#